data_AF-A0A1F7VFV9-F1
#
_entry.id   AF-A0A1F7VFV9-F1
#
_cell.length_a   1.000
_cell.length_b   1.000
_cell.length_c   1.000
_cell.angle_alpha   90.00
_cell.angle_beta   90.00
_cell.angle_gamma   90.00
#
_symmetry.space_group_name_H-M   'P 1'
#
loop_
_entity.id
_entity.type
_entity.pdbx_description
1 polymer ?
#
loop_
_entity_poly.entity_id
_entity_poly.type
_entity_poly.pdbx_seq_one_letter_code
_entity_poly.pdbx_strand_id
1 'polypeptide(L)'
;MEIAGAEDTFFTLGTEQTVPHVTLVSAHLPAGMDDRAWEIVQAVASTAPRITLTFTHVEAVEGWICVMTDCPPALRALHEALLDPVCDLRTPDIVASMQPTDEASMEPHLLAYARAHGHTSVHEYYDPHVTLTRVKQIRHGPHVAASVDWQLPTLHATEIALCESGEHGVCTRILKYRRLHSYSHASKKVHNTT
;
A
#
# COMPACT_ATOMS: atom_id res chain seq x y z
N MET A 1 20.14 -1.77 0.33
CA MET A 1 19.40 -2.91 -0.21
C MET A 1 20.03 -3.24 -1.54
N GLU A 2 20.77 -4.34 -1.62
CA GLU A 2 21.18 -4.91 -2.91
C GLU A 2 20.19 -6.03 -3.20
N ILE A 3 19.23 -5.79 -4.10
CA ILE A 3 18.57 -6.91 -4.76
C ILE A 3 19.66 -7.48 -5.65
N ALA A 4 20.17 -8.67 -5.30
CA ALA A 4 21.31 -9.27 -5.99
C ALA A 4 21.10 -9.14 -7.51
N GLY A 5 22.06 -8.49 -8.20
CA GLY A 5 21.99 -8.20 -9.64
C GLY A 5 22.09 -9.44 -10.54
N ALA A 6 21.55 -10.57 -10.08
CA ALA A 6 21.57 -11.86 -10.75
C ALA A 6 20.43 -12.02 -11.77
N GLU A 7 19.37 -11.21 -11.70
CA GLU A 7 18.15 -11.42 -12.48
C GLU A 7 17.59 -10.14 -13.10
N ASP A 8 17.04 -10.26 -14.31
CA ASP A 8 16.39 -9.15 -15.01
C ASP A 8 15.05 -8.78 -14.37
N THR A 9 14.94 -7.51 -13.95
CA THR A 9 13.73 -6.94 -13.36
C THR A 9 13.10 -5.86 -14.25
N PHE A 10 11.80 -5.61 -14.10
CA PHE A 10 11.13 -4.47 -14.73
C PHE A 10 11.48 -3.14 -14.07
N PHE A 11 11.62 -3.13 -12.75
CA PHE A 11 12.06 -2.00 -11.94
C PHE A 11 12.74 -2.51 -10.67
N THR A 12 13.50 -1.67 -9.97
CA THR A 12 13.96 -1.97 -8.61
C THR A 12 13.74 -0.75 -7.71
N LEU A 13 13.15 -0.98 -6.54
CA LEU A 13 12.90 0.06 -5.56
C LEU A 13 14.24 0.69 -5.11
N GLY A 14 14.31 2.01 -5.21
CA GLY A 14 15.48 2.80 -4.80
C GLY A 14 16.56 2.98 -5.87
N THR A 15 16.42 2.39 -7.06
CA THR A 15 17.30 2.66 -8.22
C THR A 15 16.65 3.59 -9.25
N GLU A 16 15.32 3.74 -9.23
CA GLU A 16 14.53 4.62 -10.11
C GLU A 16 13.73 5.67 -9.31
N GLN A 17 12.95 6.54 -9.98
CA GLN A 17 12.02 7.51 -9.36
C GLN A 17 10.81 6.81 -8.70
N THR A 18 11.05 5.75 -7.93
CA THR A 18 10.05 4.97 -7.21
C THR A 18 10.02 5.40 -5.75
N VAL A 19 8.82 5.66 -5.21
CA VAL A 19 8.66 5.97 -3.79
C VAL A 19 8.33 4.69 -3.02
N PRO A 20 9.09 4.31 -1.97
CA PRO A 20 8.73 3.20 -1.09
C PRO A 20 7.44 3.53 -0.35
N HIS A 21 6.41 2.69 -0.49
CA HIS A 21 5.08 2.95 0.04
C HIS A 21 4.37 1.65 0.40
N VAL A 22 3.41 1.75 1.31
CA VAL A 22 2.35 0.77 1.50
C VAL A 22 1.08 1.38 0.90
N THR A 23 0.49 0.70 -0.06
CA THR A 23 -0.73 1.17 -0.72
C THR A 23 -1.92 1.06 0.23
N LEU A 24 -2.65 2.16 0.39
CA LEU A 24 -3.95 2.16 1.08
C LEU A 24 -5.06 1.85 0.10
N VAL A 25 -5.17 2.61 -1.00
CA VAL A 25 -6.16 2.41 -2.05
C VAL A 25 -5.53 2.78 -3.39
N SER A 26 -5.88 2.04 -4.44
CA SER A 26 -5.53 2.37 -5.82
C SER A 26 -6.80 2.54 -6.64
N ALA A 27 -6.89 3.62 -7.42
CA ALA A 27 -8.05 3.91 -8.25
C ALA A 27 -7.64 4.70 -9.51
N HIS A 28 -8.30 4.41 -10.63
CA HIS A 28 -8.19 5.22 -11.84
C HIS A 28 -9.14 6.40 -11.77
N LEU A 29 -8.60 7.57 -11.47
CA LEU A 29 -9.36 8.81 -11.34
C LEU A 29 -9.50 9.52 -12.70
N PRO A 30 -10.69 10.06 -13.03
CA PRO A 30 -10.85 10.99 -14.14
C PRO A 30 -9.94 12.23 -13.97
N ALA A 31 -9.59 12.87 -15.09
CA ALA A 31 -8.79 14.08 -15.06
C ALA A 31 -9.45 15.18 -14.20
N GLY A 32 -8.68 15.80 -13.31
CA GLY A 32 -9.15 16.86 -12.40
C GLY A 32 -9.83 16.38 -11.12
N MET A 33 -9.89 15.07 -10.85
CA MET A 33 -10.43 14.53 -9.59
C MET A 33 -9.37 14.40 -8.48
N ASP A 34 -8.12 14.78 -8.74
CA ASP A 34 -7.01 14.69 -7.78
C ASP A 34 -7.19 15.63 -6.57
N ASP A 35 -7.78 16.81 -6.75
CA ASP A 35 -8.18 17.69 -5.66
C ASP A 35 -9.22 17.03 -4.76
N ARG A 36 -10.25 16.44 -5.36
CA ARG A 36 -11.34 15.79 -4.60
C ARG A 36 -10.88 14.54 -3.87
N ALA A 37 -10.06 13.70 -4.52
CA ALA A 37 -9.45 12.56 -3.87
C ALA A 37 -8.56 13.00 -2.69
N TRP A 38 -7.81 14.08 -2.86
CA TRP A 38 -6.97 14.61 -1.78
C TRP A 38 -7.79 15.15 -0.60
N GLU A 39 -8.93 15.80 -0.83
CA GLU A 39 -9.83 16.22 0.26
C GLU A 39 -10.29 15.04 1.11
N ILE A 40 -10.66 13.93 0.47
CA ILE A 40 -11.04 12.68 1.16
C ILE A 40 -9.87 12.15 1.98
N VAL A 41 -8.68 12.04 1.37
CA VAL A 41 -7.46 11.59 2.06
C VAL A 41 -7.17 12.46 3.28
N GLN A 42 -7.28 13.79 3.15
CA GLN A 42 -7.04 14.70 4.27
C GLN A 42 -8.06 14.55 5.39
N ALA A 43 -9.34 14.37 5.06
CA ALA A 43 -10.40 14.18 6.04
C ALA A 43 -10.16 12.92 6.87
N VAL A 44 -9.90 11.79 6.22
CA VAL A 44 -9.62 10.53 6.92
C VAL A 44 -8.30 10.59 7.71
N ALA A 45 -7.24 11.14 7.11
CA ALA A 45 -5.94 11.25 7.76
C ALA A 45 -5.93 12.16 9.00
N SER A 46 -6.88 13.09 9.11
CA SER A 46 -6.98 14.02 10.25
C SER A 46 -7.35 13.32 11.56
N THR A 47 -8.02 12.17 11.48
CA THR A 47 -8.46 11.38 12.63
C THR A 47 -7.65 10.09 12.80
N ALA A 48 -6.75 9.79 11.85
CA ALA A 48 -5.96 8.57 11.86
C ALA A 48 -5.00 8.54 13.07
N PRO A 49 -5.00 7.46 13.86
CA PRO A 49 -4.02 7.28 14.92
C PRO A 49 -2.62 7.03 14.34
N ARG A 50 -1.61 7.04 15.20
CA ARG A 50 -0.25 6.64 14.81
C ARG A 50 -0.27 5.19 14.32
N ILE A 51 0.31 4.94 13.15
CA ILE A 51 0.44 3.62 12.56
C ILE A 51 1.88 3.15 12.75
N THR A 52 2.03 1.95 13.29
CA THR A 52 3.32 1.26 13.39
C THR A 52 3.24 0.03 12.52
N LEU A 53 4.20 -0.12 11.62
CA LEU A 53 4.32 -1.21 10.67
C LEU A 53 5.47 -2.11 11.10
N THR A 54 5.18 -3.40 11.25
CA THR A 54 6.16 -4.44 11.52
C THR A 54 6.32 -5.28 10.27
N PHE A 55 7.47 -5.14 9.61
CA PHE A 55 7.77 -5.97 8.45
C PHE A 55 8.09 -7.40 8.91
N THR A 56 7.56 -8.40 8.21
CA THR A 56 7.56 -9.80 8.70
C THR A 56 8.41 -10.73 7.86
N HIS A 57 8.32 -10.64 6.53
CA HIS A 57 9.08 -11.48 5.61
C HIS A 57 9.10 -10.89 4.21
N VAL A 58 9.98 -11.42 3.37
CA VAL A 58 9.98 -11.17 1.92
C VAL A 58 9.27 -12.34 1.25
N GLU A 59 8.38 -12.03 0.31
CA GLU A 59 7.67 -13.04 -0.48
C GLU A 59 7.77 -12.76 -1.98
N ALA A 60 7.49 -13.80 -2.76
CA ALA A 60 7.34 -13.72 -4.20
C ALA A 60 5.95 -14.17 -4.62
N VAL A 61 5.19 -13.27 -5.25
CA VAL A 61 3.84 -13.55 -5.76
C VAL A 61 3.76 -13.13 -7.21
N GLU A 62 3.55 -14.07 -8.13
CA GLU A 62 3.39 -13.78 -9.57
C GLU A 62 4.51 -12.91 -10.18
N GLY A 63 5.73 -13.05 -9.67
CA GLY A 63 6.91 -12.31 -10.10
C GLY A 63 7.10 -10.97 -9.39
N TRP A 64 6.17 -10.53 -8.55
CA TRP A 64 6.38 -9.44 -7.60
C TRP A 64 7.21 -9.93 -6.42
N ILE A 65 8.16 -9.12 -6.00
CA ILE A 65 8.94 -9.34 -4.78
C ILE A 65 8.54 -8.25 -3.80
N CYS A 66 7.99 -8.65 -2.66
CA CYS A 66 7.37 -7.75 -1.70
C CYS A 66 7.94 -7.99 -0.31
N VAL A 67 8.09 -6.92 0.48
CA VAL A 67 8.25 -7.03 1.93
C VAL A 67 6.88 -6.90 2.56
N MET A 68 6.43 -7.98 3.20
CA MET A 68 5.13 -8.04 3.86
C MET A 68 5.20 -7.33 5.20
N THR A 69 4.13 -6.63 5.56
CA THR A 69 3.98 -6.03 6.89
C THR A 69 2.77 -6.63 7.60
N ASP A 70 2.76 -6.52 8.93
CA ASP A 70 1.53 -6.67 9.68
C ASP A 70 0.44 -5.70 9.16
N CYS A 71 -0.82 -6.07 9.40
CA CYS A 71 -1.97 -5.22 9.12
C CYS A 71 -2.60 -4.78 10.45
N PRO A 72 -2.00 -3.80 11.16
CA PRO A 72 -2.53 -3.36 12.44
C PRO A 72 -3.93 -2.77 12.24
N PRO A 73 -4.83 -2.85 13.25
CA PRO A 73 -6.21 -2.36 13.13
C PRO A 73 -6.32 -0.91 12.66
N ALA A 74 -5.36 -0.06 13.05
CA ALA A 74 -5.28 1.33 12.60
C ALA A 74 -5.05 1.48 11.08
N LEU A 75 -4.20 0.63 10.48
CA LEU A 75 -3.95 0.66 9.04
C LEU A 75 -5.17 0.13 8.28
N ARG A 76 -5.76 -0.96 8.77
CA ARG A 76 -6.99 -1.53 8.19
C ARG A 76 -8.15 -0.54 8.21
N ALA A 77 -8.39 0.11 9.34
CA ALA A 77 -9.42 1.14 9.46
C ALA A 77 -9.15 2.34 8.52
N LEU A 78 -7.88 2.72 8.32
CA LEU A 78 -7.51 3.77 7.38
C LEU A 78 -7.78 3.35 5.93
N HIS A 79 -7.42 2.13 5.54
CA HIS A 79 -7.76 1.56 4.23
C HIS A 79 -9.27 1.54 4.00
N GLU A 80 -10.04 0.98 4.93
CA GLU A 80 -11.50 0.86 4.82
C GLU A 80 -12.18 2.23 4.74
N ALA A 81 -11.72 3.21 5.52
CA ALA A 81 -12.27 4.56 5.49
C ALA A 81 -11.96 5.33 4.18
N LEU A 82 -10.96 4.89 3.41
CA LEU A 82 -10.61 5.47 2.12
C LEU A 82 -11.23 4.72 0.94
N LEU A 83 -11.53 3.43 1.10
CA LEU A 83 -11.87 2.53 0.01
C LEU A 83 -13.09 3.01 -0.77
N ASP A 84 -14.28 3.03 -0.16
CA ASP A 84 -15.51 3.46 -0.84
C ASP A 84 -15.38 4.91 -1.37
N PRO A 85 -15.00 5.91 -0.54
CA PRO A 85 -15.05 7.30 -0.99
C PRO A 85 -14.09 7.61 -2.14
N VAL A 86 -12.92 6.95 -2.19
CA VAL A 86 -11.97 7.13 -3.31
C VAL A 86 -12.43 6.36 -4.54
N CYS A 87 -12.90 5.11 -4.38
CA CYS A 87 -13.40 4.31 -5.49
C CYS A 87 -14.66 4.91 -6.12
N ASP A 88 -15.50 5.63 -5.37
CA ASP A 88 -16.66 6.36 -5.92
C ASP A 88 -16.26 7.47 -6.90
N LEU A 89 -15.02 7.95 -6.84
CA LEU A 89 -14.50 8.93 -7.80
C LEU A 89 -13.97 8.30 -9.09
N ARG A 90 -13.91 6.97 -9.19
CA ARG A 90 -13.23 6.26 -10.28
C ARG A 90 -13.99 6.36 -11.60
N THR A 91 -13.26 6.18 -12.70
CA THR A 91 -13.88 5.91 -14.01
C THR A 91 -14.58 4.54 -13.96
N PRO A 92 -15.90 4.44 -14.23
CA PRO A 92 -16.67 3.20 -14.06
C PRO A 92 -16.13 2.02 -14.87
N ASP A 93 -15.60 2.30 -16.06
CA ASP A 93 -15.28 1.31 -17.08
C ASP A 93 -13.91 0.63 -16.92
N ILE A 94 -13.10 1.08 -15.96
CA ILE A 94 -11.81 0.45 -15.68
C ILE A 94 -11.99 -0.57 -14.55
N VAL A 95 -12.40 -1.78 -14.92
CA VAL A 95 -12.19 -2.96 -14.08
C VAL A 95 -10.72 -3.32 -14.24
N ALA A 96 -9.91 -3.15 -13.20
CA ALA A 96 -8.58 -3.75 -13.21
C ALA A 96 -8.77 -5.26 -13.42
N SER A 97 -8.07 -5.85 -14.38
CA SER A 97 -8.21 -7.27 -14.69
C SER A 97 -7.86 -8.10 -13.45
N MET A 98 -8.87 -8.53 -12.70
CA MET A 98 -8.72 -9.47 -11.60
C MET A 98 -8.24 -10.79 -12.18
N GLN A 99 -7.20 -11.38 -11.59
CA GLN A 99 -6.72 -12.66 -12.09
C GLN A 99 -7.74 -13.75 -11.72
N PRO A 100 -7.99 -14.76 -12.58
CA PRO A 100 -8.94 -15.83 -12.28
C PRO A 100 -8.63 -16.60 -10.98
N THR A 101 -7.36 -16.65 -10.60
CA THR A 101 -6.87 -17.24 -9.34
C THR A 101 -7.35 -16.48 -8.12
N ASP A 102 -7.33 -15.15 -8.17
CA ASP A 102 -7.86 -14.30 -7.10
C ASP A 102 -9.37 -14.51 -6.98
N GLU A 103 -10.09 -14.50 -8.10
CA GLU A 103 -11.55 -14.67 -8.10
C GLU A 103 -12.01 -15.99 -7.50
N ALA A 104 -11.28 -17.08 -7.76
CA ALA A 104 -11.63 -18.42 -7.28
C ALA A 104 -11.48 -18.59 -5.75
N SER A 105 -10.68 -17.73 -5.11
CA SER A 105 -10.40 -17.76 -3.67
C SER A 105 -11.30 -16.84 -2.84
N MET A 106 -12.09 -16.00 -3.50
CA MET A 106 -12.92 -14.99 -2.85
C MET A 106 -14.37 -15.45 -2.65
N GLU A 107 -14.92 -15.10 -1.49
CA GLU A 107 -16.36 -15.26 -1.26
C GLU A 107 -17.18 -14.44 -2.28
N PRO A 108 -18.35 -14.93 -2.76
CA PRO A 108 -19.06 -14.30 -3.88
C PRO A 108 -19.42 -12.83 -3.68
N HIS A 109 -19.75 -12.43 -2.45
CA HIS A 109 -20.10 -11.05 -2.12
C HIS A 109 -18.87 -10.11 -2.16
N LEU A 110 -17.70 -10.61 -1.78
CA LEU A 110 -16.44 -9.87 -1.83
C LEU A 110 -15.88 -9.82 -3.23
N LEU A 111 -16.07 -10.88 -4.03
CA LEU A 111 -15.77 -10.85 -5.47
C LEU A 111 -16.63 -9.80 -6.18
N ALA A 112 -17.93 -9.75 -5.88
CA ALA A 112 -18.83 -8.73 -6.44
C ALA A 112 -18.38 -7.31 -6.03
N TYR A 113 -18.01 -7.14 -4.76
CA TYR A 113 -17.48 -5.88 -4.25
C TYR A 113 -16.15 -5.49 -4.92
N ALA A 114 -15.19 -6.41 -5.01
CA ALA A 114 -13.90 -6.21 -5.68
C ALA A 114 -14.06 -5.82 -7.15
N ARG A 115 -14.97 -6.47 -7.88
CA ARG A 115 -15.33 -6.10 -9.25
C ARG A 115 -15.97 -4.71 -9.33
N ALA A 116 -16.82 -4.36 -8.36
CA ALA A 116 -17.45 -3.04 -8.29
C ALA A 116 -16.47 -1.91 -7.94
N HIS A 117 -15.34 -2.22 -7.29
CA HIS A 117 -14.35 -1.23 -6.87
C HIS A 117 -13.04 -1.30 -7.67
N GLY A 118 -12.89 -2.32 -8.53
CA GLY A 118 -11.76 -2.51 -9.42
C GLY A 118 -10.48 -3.00 -8.74
N HIS A 119 -10.57 -3.66 -7.57
CA HIS A 119 -9.40 -4.18 -6.85
C HIS A 119 -9.77 -5.36 -5.94
N THR A 120 -8.89 -6.35 -5.84
CA THR A 120 -8.97 -7.51 -4.92
C THR A 120 -8.66 -7.23 -3.45
N SER A 121 -7.88 -6.19 -3.13
CA SER A 121 -7.46 -5.86 -1.77
C SER A 121 -8.58 -5.11 -1.05
N VAL A 122 -9.66 -5.82 -0.75
CA VAL A 122 -10.86 -5.31 -0.10
C VAL A 122 -11.08 -6.02 1.22
N HIS A 123 -11.43 -5.27 2.27
CA HIS A 123 -11.75 -5.82 3.58
C HIS A 123 -10.70 -6.83 4.06
N GLU A 124 -11.08 -8.08 4.38
CA GLU A 124 -10.16 -9.13 4.85
C GLU A 124 -9.02 -9.47 3.87
N TYR A 125 -9.17 -9.18 2.57
CA TYR A 125 -8.15 -9.42 1.55
C TYR A 125 -7.16 -8.24 1.40
N TYR A 126 -7.27 -7.20 2.24
CA TYR A 126 -6.26 -6.16 2.30
C TYR A 126 -4.95 -6.70 2.89
N ASP A 127 -3.94 -6.79 2.03
CA ASP A 127 -2.63 -7.36 2.33
C ASP A 127 -1.52 -6.31 2.14
N PRO A 128 -1.18 -5.55 3.20
CA PRO A 128 -0.24 -4.44 3.10
C PRO A 128 1.19 -4.92 2.93
N HIS A 129 1.87 -4.34 1.94
CA HIS A 129 3.25 -4.67 1.62
C HIS A 129 3.98 -3.48 0.98
N VAL A 130 5.31 -3.59 0.90
CA VAL A 130 6.17 -2.71 0.09
C VAL A 130 6.73 -3.53 -1.07
N THR A 131 6.41 -3.14 -2.29
CA THR A 131 6.94 -3.78 -3.48
C THR A 131 8.40 -3.38 -3.71
N LEU A 132 9.31 -4.35 -3.74
CA LEU A 132 10.73 -4.15 -3.97
C LEU A 132 11.06 -4.16 -5.46
N THR A 133 10.49 -5.11 -6.21
CA THR A 133 10.75 -5.27 -7.64
C THR A 133 9.69 -6.17 -8.28
N ARG A 134 9.72 -6.25 -9.60
CA ARG A 134 9.05 -7.31 -10.37
C ARG A 134 10.04 -7.98 -11.30
N VAL A 135 10.21 -9.29 -11.19
CA VAL A 135 11.08 -10.08 -12.07
C VAL A 135 10.42 -10.25 -13.44
N LYS A 136 11.23 -10.27 -14.52
CA LYS A 136 10.71 -10.53 -15.88
C LYS A 136 10.33 -12.00 -16.08
N GLN A 137 10.96 -12.91 -15.33
CA GLN A 137 10.70 -14.35 -15.39
C GLN A 137 10.13 -14.82 -14.04
N ILE A 138 8.80 -15.02 -13.97
CA ILE A 138 8.06 -15.36 -12.73
C ILE A 138 8.71 -16.51 -11.95
N ARG A 139 9.20 -17.54 -12.66
CA ARG A 139 9.87 -18.71 -12.06
C ARG A 139 11.10 -18.37 -11.21
N HIS A 140 11.73 -17.21 -11.41
CA HIS A 140 12.89 -16.77 -10.64
C HIS A 140 12.49 -16.03 -9.35
N GLY A 141 11.21 -15.69 -9.19
CA GLY A 141 10.71 -14.94 -8.05
C GLY A 141 11.13 -15.51 -6.69
N PRO A 142 10.91 -16.81 -6.41
CA PRO A 142 11.32 -17.41 -5.14
C PRO A 142 12.82 -17.32 -4.84
N HIS A 143 13.67 -17.42 -5.87
CA HIS A 143 15.11 -17.28 -5.71
C HIS A 143 15.50 -15.83 -5.38
N VAL A 144 14.90 -14.86 -6.07
CA VAL A 144 15.14 -13.43 -5.80
C VAL A 144 14.64 -13.06 -4.41
N ALA A 145 13.44 -13.47 -4.00
CA ALA A 145 12.92 -13.21 -2.65
C ALA A 145 13.86 -13.76 -1.55
N ALA A 146 14.40 -14.97 -1.74
CA ALA A 146 15.32 -15.59 -0.80
C ALA A 146 16.71 -14.91 -0.73
N SER A 147 17.09 -14.13 -1.75
CA SER A 147 18.37 -13.43 -1.81
C SER A 147 18.30 -11.98 -1.31
N VAL A 148 17.10 -11.44 -1.07
CA VAL A 148 16.93 -10.11 -0.51
C VAL A 148 17.42 -10.09 0.94
N ASP A 149 18.54 -9.41 1.17
CA ASP A 149 18.98 -9.06 2.53
C ASP A 149 18.26 -7.77 2.98
N TRP A 150 17.13 -7.97 3.66
CA TRP A 150 16.33 -6.90 4.24
C TRP A 150 16.24 -7.06 5.76
N GLN A 151 16.75 -6.06 6.49
CA GLN A 151 16.51 -5.97 7.93
C GLN A 151 15.04 -5.58 8.13
N LEU A 152 14.21 -6.55 8.51
CA LEU A 152 12.78 -6.41 8.78
C LEU A 152 12.54 -5.44 9.95
N PRO A 153 12.35 -4.13 9.69
CA PRO A 153 12.33 -3.14 10.74
C PRO A 153 10.90 -3.01 11.29
N THR A 154 10.80 -2.33 12.42
CA THR A 154 9.54 -1.70 12.82
C THR A 154 9.63 -0.22 12.49
N LEU A 155 8.71 0.27 11.66
CA LEU A 155 8.65 1.67 11.23
C LEU A 155 7.36 2.33 11.70
N HIS A 156 7.38 3.65 11.81
CA HIS A 156 6.16 4.43 12.05
C HIS A 156 5.82 5.18 10.78
N ALA A 157 4.58 5.03 10.30
CA ALA A 157 4.10 5.84 9.20
C ALA A 157 3.92 7.28 9.72
N THR A 158 4.69 8.21 9.16
CA THR A 158 4.65 9.63 9.53
C THR A 158 3.87 10.45 8.53
N GLU A 159 3.63 9.93 7.34
CA GLU A 159 3.09 10.66 6.19
C GLU A 159 2.09 9.80 5.43
N ILE A 160 1.13 10.47 4.82
CA ILE A 160 0.20 9.91 3.84
C ILE A 160 0.26 10.79 2.59
N ALA A 161 0.20 10.15 1.42
CA ALA A 161 0.36 10.83 0.14
C ALA A 161 -0.68 10.37 -0.87
N LEU A 162 -1.05 11.28 -1.75
CA LEU A 162 -1.66 10.98 -3.04
C LEU A 162 -0.54 10.95 -4.09
N CYS A 163 -0.42 9.82 -4.78
CA CYS A 163 0.63 9.57 -5.73
C CYS A 163 0.06 9.28 -7.12
N GLU A 164 0.83 9.61 -8.14
CA GLU A 164 0.67 9.06 -9.48
C GLU A 164 1.27 7.66 -9.50
N SER A 165 0.45 6.69 -9.91
CA SER A 165 0.89 5.31 -10.11
C SER A 165 1.35 5.13 -11.56
N GLY A 166 2.57 4.63 -11.73
CA GLY A 166 3.13 4.26 -13.02
C GLY A 166 2.85 2.81 -13.39
N GLU A 167 3.63 2.30 -14.33
CA GLU A 167 3.59 0.88 -14.66
C GLU A 167 3.95 0.04 -13.43
N HIS A 168 3.35 -1.14 -13.35
CA HIS A 168 3.63 -2.07 -12.26
C HIS A 168 3.30 -1.51 -10.85
N GLY A 169 2.31 -0.62 -10.74
CA GLY A 169 1.83 -0.15 -9.44
C GLY A 169 2.84 0.64 -8.63
N VAL A 170 3.97 1.03 -9.23
CA VAL A 170 4.98 1.84 -8.56
C VAL A 170 4.51 3.29 -8.49
N CYS A 171 4.66 3.92 -7.33
CA CYS A 171 4.42 5.35 -7.20
C CYS A 171 5.60 6.10 -7.85
N THR A 172 5.34 6.75 -8.99
CA THR A 172 6.36 7.48 -9.77
C THR A 172 6.48 8.94 -9.34
N ARG A 173 5.41 9.51 -8.77
CA ARG A 173 5.38 10.91 -8.34
C ARG A 173 4.43 11.14 -7.18
N ILE A 174 4.89 11.84 -6.15
CA ILE A 174 4.02 12.36 -5.09
C ILE A 174 3.33 13.61 -5.63
N LEU A 175 2.00 13.61 -5.68
CA LEU A 175 1.21 14.77 -6.07
C LEU A 175 1.01 15.69 -4.86
N LYS A 176 0.59 15.11 -3.74
CA LYS A 176 0.30 15.80 -2.48
C LYS A 176 0.60 14.88 -1.32
N TYR A 177 1.04 15.44 -0.20
CA TYR A 177 1.26 14.67 1.02
C TYR A 177 0.99 15.53 2.25
N ARG A 178 0.76 14.86 3.38
CA ARG A 178 0.72 15.50 4.69
C ARG A 178 1.30 14.59 5.75
N ARG A 179 1.77 15.19 6.83
CA ARG A 179 2.13 14.44 8.04
C ARG A 179 0.87 13.93 8.74
N LEU A 180 0.93 12.67 9.16
CA LEU A 180 0.01 12.08 10.12
C LEU A 180 0.32 12.70 11.49
N HIS A 181 -0.71 12.97 12.29
CA HIS A 181 -0.51 13.63 13.58
C HIS A 181 0.34 12.75 14.51
N SER A 182 1.55 13.19 14.81
CA SER A 182 2.33 12.66 15.92
C SER A 182 1.68 13.12 17.22
N TYR A 183 1.11 12.20 18.00
CA TYR A 183 0.78 12.50 19.38
C TYR A 183 2.06 12.94 20.09
N SER A 184 2.13 14.21 20.48
CA SER A 184 3.08 14.61 21.52
C SER A 184 2.72 13.79 22.75
N HIS A 185 3.65 12.96 23.24
CA HIS A 185 3.54 12.45 24.60
C HIS A 185 3.48 13.67 25.51
N ALA A 186 2.27 14.12 25.85
CA ALA A 186 2.05 14.99 26.98
C ALA A 186 2.48 14.17 28.18
N SER A 187 3.75 14.32 28.58
CA SER A 187 4.25 13.81 29.83
C SER A 187 3.36 14.44 30.90
N LYS A 188 2.41 13.66 31.43
CA LYS A 188 1.76 14.00 32.69
C LYS A 188 2.89 14.02 33.72
N LYS A 189 3.42 15.22 33.99
CA LYS A 189 4.15 15.48 35.23
C LYS A 189 3.15 15.19 36.34
N VAL A 190 3.17 13.97 36.86
CA VAL A 190 2.57 13.64 38.14
C VAL A 190 3.32 14.49 39.16
N HIS A 191 2.72 15.62 39.54
CA HIS A 191 3.12 16.31 40.75
C HIS A 191 2.68 15.40 41.90
N ASN A 192 3.60 14.61 42.42
CA ASN A 192 3.45 14.03 43.75
C ASN A 192 3.52 15.18 44.74
N THR A 193 2.36 15.68 45.13
CA THR A 193 2.17 16.39 46.40
C THR A 193 1.57 15.40 47.39
N THR A 194 2.43 14.77 48.18
CA THR A 194 2.38 14.74 49.66
C THR A 194 3.59 14.03 50.24
#